data_AF-T0Z151-F1
#
_entry.id   AF-T0Z151-F1
#
_cell.length_a   1.000
_cell.length_b   1.000
_cell.length_c   1.000
_cell.angle_alpha   90.00
_cell.angle_beta   90.00
_cell.angle_gamma   90.00
#
_symmetry.space_group_name_H-M   'P 1'
#
loop_
_entity.id
_entity.type
_entity.pdbx_description
1 polymer ?
#
loop_
_entity_poly.entity_id
_entity_poly.type
_entity_poly.pdbx_seq_one_letter_code
_entity_poly.pdbx_strand_id
1 'polypeptide(L)'
;GMYAYTLSKKLFGANVVAISYSKGATYNPDGLDLAKLQKAKDETGSVMNYEGGTKMTNEQLLESDVDILIPSAIENQIRADNADRIKAKLVLELANGPVTPEADQIMHEKGALDMPDFLVNSGGVIGSYFEWVQNIGGYYWSADDVYSKLDKI
;
A
#
# COMPACT_ATOMS: atom_id res chain seq x y z
N GLY A 1 2.94 -2.99 -1.86
CA GLY A 1 2.10 -4.14 -1.47
C GLY A 1 2.59 -4.85 -0.21
N MET A 2 3.33 -5.96 -0.36
CA MET A 2 3.64 -6.87 0.76
C MET A 2 4.42 -6.23 1.92
N TYR A 3 5.43 -5.40 1.64
CA TYR A 3 6.15 -4.69 2.70
C TYR A 3 5.25 -3.71 3.46
N ALA A 4 4.31 -3.04 2.76
CA ALA A 4 3.33 -2.17 3.41
C ALA A 4 2.43 -2.97 4.37
N TYR A 5 1.94 -4.15 3.96
CA TYR A 5 1.23 -5.06 4.88
C TYR A 5 2.08 -5.35 6.13
N THR A 6 3.32 -5.80 5.92
CA THR A 6 4.17 -6.29 7.01
C THR A 6 4.56 -5.18 7.97
N LEU A 7 4.98 -4.02 7.44
CA LEU A 7 5.42 -2.88 8.24
C LEU A 7 4.24 -2.21 8.94
N SER A 8 3.09 -2.04 8.28
CA SER A 8 1.90 -1.47 8.93
C SER A 8 1.46 -2.30 10.13
N LYS A 9 1.49 -3.64 10.00
CA LYS A 9 1.16 -4.54 11.10
C LYS A 9 2.24 -4.56 12.19
N LYS A 10 3.51 -4.60 11.81
CA LYS A 10 4.64 -4.69 12.75
C LYS A 10 4.86 -3.40 13.55
N LEU A 11 4.79 -2.24 12.90
CA LEU A 11 5.13 -0.95 13.49
C LEU A 11 3.93 -0.27 14.15
N PHE A 12 2.73 -0.43 13.57
CA PHE A 12 1.53 0.28 14.00
C PHE A 12 0.40 -0.62 14.49
N GLY A 13 0.58 -1.96 14.48
CA GLY A 13 -0.47 -2.90 14.87
C GLY A 13 -1.69 -2.87 13.96
N ALA A 14 -1.53 -2.42 12.71
CA ALA A 14 -2.65 -2.25 11.78
C ALA A 14 -3.36 -3.58 11.49
N ASN A 15 -4.70 -3.53 11.48
CA ASN A 15 -5.52 -4.64 11.01
C ASN A 15 -5.69 -4.55 9.49
N VAL A 16 -4.95 -5.35 8.73
CA VAL A 16 -5.07 -5.35 7.27
C VAL A 16 -6.25 -6.22 6.85
N VAL A 17 -7.35 -5.56 6.51
CA VAL A 17 -8.64 -6.20 6.23
C VAL A 17 -8.86 -6.54 4.76
N ALA A 18 -8.15 -5.91 3.82
CA ALA A 18 -8.35 -6.11 2.38
C ALA A 18 -7.01 -6.18 1.62
N ILE A 19 -6.89 -7.12 0.68
CA ILE A 19 -5.76 -7.19 -0.26
C ILE A 19 -6.28 -7.52 -1.67
N SER A 20 -5.79 -6.79 -2.67
CA SER A 20 -6.00 -7.05 -4.10
C SER A 20 -4.82 -7.75 -4.75
N TYR A 21 -5.11 -8.41 -5.86
CA TYR A 21 -4.14 -8.88 -6.84
C TYR A 21 -4.71 -8.70 -8.26
N SER A 22 -4.00 -9.20 -9.28
CA SER A 22 -4.39 -9.02 -10.68
C SER A 22 -5.79 -9.54 -11.05
N LYS A 23 -6.36 -10.49 -10.29
CA LYS A 23 -7.66 -11.12 -10.58
C LYS A 23 -8.81 -10.64 -9.70
N GLY A 24 -8.54 -9.76 -8.73
CA GLY A 24 -9.52 -9.34 -7.73
C GLY A 24 -8.93 -9.32 -6.33
N ALA A 25 -9.80 -9.15 -5.34
CA ALA A 25 -9.46 -8.88 -3.96
C ALA A 25 -10.15 -9.83 -2.98
N THR A 26 -9.60 -9.89 -1.77
CA THR A 26 -10.23 -10.54 -0.63
C THR A 26 -10.34 -9.59 0.54
N TYR A 27 -11.44 -9.69 1.28
CA TYR A 27 -11.73 -8.88 2.45
C TYR A 27 -12.11 -9.74 3.64
N ASN A 28 -11.53 -9.45 4.80
CA ASN A 28 -11.90 -10.02 6.07
C ASN A 28 -11.84 -8.92 7.15
N PRO A 29 -12.96 -8.51 7.77
CA PRO A 29 -12.95 -7.50 8.83
C PRO A 29 -12.12 -7.92 10.05
N ASP A 30 -11.99 -9.22 10.30
CA ASP A 30 -11.15 -9.76 11.39
C ASP A 30 -9.65 -9.77 11.06
N GLY A 31 -9.30 -9.35 9.84
CA GLY A 31 -7.94 -9.27 9.35
C GLY A 31 -7.53 -10.44 8.47
N LEU A 32 -6.55 -10.16 7.61
CA LEU A 32 -5.95 -11.14 6.72
C LEU A 32 -4.59 -11.58 7.28
N ASP A 33 -4.29 -12.87 7.16
CA ASP A 33 -2.97 -13.42 7.46
C ASP A 33 -2.13 -13.56 6.18
N LEU A 34 -0.93 -12.98 6.16
CA LEU A 34 -0.09 -12.95 4.98
C LEU A 34 0.38 -14.34 4.54
N ALA A 35 0.70 -15.22 5.48
CA ALA A 35 1.18 -16.56 5.15
C ALA A 35 0.05 -17.39 4.51
N LYS A 36 -1.18 -17.26 5.03
CA LYS A 36 -2.38 -17.88 4.44
C LYS A 36 -2.74 -17.26 3.08
N LEU A 37 -2.60 -15.96 2.90
CA LEU A 37 -2.79 -15.30 1.59
C LEU A 37 -1.81 -15.82 0.55
N GLN A 38 -0.53 -15.91 0.93
CA GLN A 38 0.51 -16.43 0.06
C GLN A 38 0.23 -17.88 -0.30
N LYS A 39 -0.13 -18.72 0.68
CA LYS A 39 -0.55 -20.10 0.44
C LYS A 39 -1.73 -20.21 -0.52
N ALA A 40 -2.80 -19.45 -0.29
CA ALA A 40 -3.98 -19.46 -1.17
C ALA A 40 -3.63 -19.05 -2.61
N LYS A 41 -2.75 -18.05 -2.76
CA LYS A 41 -2.25 -17.61 -4.06
C LYS A 41 -1.41 -18.69 -4.74
N ASP A 42 -0.52 -19.35 -4.01
CA ASP A 42 0.37 -20.37 -4.58
C ASP A 42 -0.40 -21.64 -4.99
N GLU A 43 -1.42 -22.03 -4.22
CA GLU A 43 -2.24 -23.21 -4.50
C GLU A 43 -3.28 -22.99 -5.60
N THR A 44 -3.87 -21.79 -5.68
CA THR A 44 -5.04 -21.53 -6.55
C THR A 44 -4.80 -20.47 -7.63
N GLY A 45 -3.66 -19.78 -7.58
CA GLY A 45 -3.33 -18.67 -8.48
C GLY A 45 -4.11 -17.38 -8.20
N SER A 46 -4.75 -17.23 -7.04
CA SER A 46 -5.50 -16.02 -6.65
C SER A 46 -5.63 -15.84 -5.15
N VAL A 47 -5.49 -14.59 -4.67
CA VAL A 47 -5.76 -14.22 -3.27
C VAL A 47 -7.24 -14.28 -2.90
N MET A 48 -8.15 -14.26 -3.90
CA MET A 48 -9.59 -14.34 -3.67
C MET A 48 -10.02 -15.66 -3.03
N ASN A 49 -9.19 -16.70 -3.08
CA ASN A 49 -9.49 -18.00 -2.49
C ASN A 49 -8.95 -18.14 -1.05
N TYR A 50 -8.64 -17.01 -0.40
CA TYR A 50 -8.31 -16.97 1.01
C TYR A 50 -9.48 -17.50 1.86
N GLU A 51 -9.21 -18.50 2.68
CA GLU A 51 -10.20 -19.10 3.58
C GLU A 51 -10.62 -18.10 4.67
N GLY A 52 -11.93 -17.88 4.81
CA GLY A 52 -12.48 -16.87 5.72
C GLY A 52 -12.56 -15.46 5.14
N GLY A 53 -12.13 -15.27 3.88
CA GLY A 53 -12.24 -14.00 3.17
C GLY A 53 -13.47 -13.96 2.27
N THR A 54 -14.06 -12.77 2.13
CA THR A 54 -15.08 -12.47 1.12
C THR A 54 -14.41 -12.02 -0.16
N LYS A 55 -14.84 -12.56 -1.30
CA LYS A 55 -14.34 -12.17 -2.64
C LYS A 55 -14.88 -10.80 -3.01
N MET A 56 -14.01 -9.94 -3.53
CA MET A 56 -14.36 -8.60 -4.00
C MET A 56 -13.63 -8.29 -5.31
N THR A 57 -14.15 -7.35 -6.09
CA THR A 57 -13.38 -6.77 -7.21
C THR A 57 -12.33 -5.80 -6.67
N ASN A 58 -11.39 -5.39 -7.53
CA ASN A 58 -10.37 -4.41 -7.13
C ASN A 58 -10.99 -3.03 -6.87
N GLU A 59 -12.01 -2.66 -7.64
CA GLU A 59 -12.77 -1.42 -7.47
C GLU A 59 -13.50 -1.42 -6.12
N GLN A 60 -14.16 -2.52 -5.77
CA GLN A 60 -14.81 -2.65 -4.46
C GLN A 60 -13.82 -2.56 -3.30
N LEU A 61 -12.58 -3.02 -3.48
CA LEU A 61 -11.54 -2.85 -2.46
C LEU A 61 -11.19 -1.37 -2.25
N LEU A 62 -11.08 -0.58 -3.32
CA LEU A 62 -10.79 0.87 -3.21
C LEU A 62 -11.89 1.60 -2.43
N GLU A 63 -13.14 1.14 -2.57
CA GLU A 63 -14.33 1.71 -1.94
C GLU A 63 -14.65 1.14 -0.53
N SER A 64 -13.73 0.33 0.01
CA SER A 64 -13.91 -0.32 1.32
C SER A 64 -13.91 0.69 2.47
N ASP A 65 -14.66 0.36 3.52
CA ASP A 65 -14.74 1.17 4.75
C ASP A 65 -13.51 0.88 5.63
N VAL A 66 -12.44 1.62 5.38
CA VAL A 66 -11.14 1.49 6.05
C VAL A 66 -10.63 2.86 6.47
N ASP A 67 -9.78 2.95 7.48
CA ASP A 67 -9.15 4.23 7.84
C ASP A 67 -8.06 4.65 6.83
N ILE A 68 -7.30 3.67 6.31
CA ILE A 68 -6.14 3.88 5.44
C ILE A 68 -6.28 3.02 4.18
N LEU A 69 -6.14 3.64 3.01
CA LEU A 69 -6.06 2.97 1.71
C LEU A 69 -4.65 3.11 1.15
N ILE A 70 -4.09 2.00 0.63
CA ILE A 70 -2.69 1.94 0.14
C ILE A 70 -2.67 1.44 -1.32
N PRO A 71 -2.95 2.30 -2.31
CA PRO A 71 -2.78 1.96 -3.72
C PRO A 71 -1.31 1.65 -4.02
N SER A 72 -1.01 0.41 -4.41
CA SER A 72 0.37 -0.05 -4.59
C SER A 72 0.54 -1.04 -5.75
N ALA A 73 -0.32 -0.90 -6.77
CA ALA A 73 -0.36 -1.77 -7.93
C ALA A 73 0.05 -1.05 -9.23
N ILE A 74 -0.86 -0.26 -9.81
CA ILE A 74 -0.66 0.48 -11.06
C ILE A 74 -1.28 1.88 -10.94
N GLU A 75 -1.03 2.71 -11.94
CA GLU A 75 -1.53 4.09 -12.05
C GLU A 75 -3.07 4.18 -12.28
N ASN A 76 -3.63 5.37 -12.09
CA ASN A 76 -4.99 5.76 -12.48
C ASN A 76 -6.11 4.85 -11.94
N GLN A 77 -5.94 4.34 -10.72
CA GLN A 77 -6.91 3.46 -10.07
C GLN A 77 -8.01 4.26 -9.36
N ILE A 78 -7.69 5.42 -8.81
CA ILE A 78 -8.64 6.35 -8.21
C ILE A 78 -8.77 7.55 -9.16
N ARG A 79 -9.96 7.72 -9.73
CA ARG A 79 -10.29 8.73 -10.74
C ARG A 79 -11.56 9.47 -10.33
N ALA A 80 -11.91 10.53 -11.06
CA ALA A 80 -13.11 11.31 -10.77
C ALA A 80 -14.41 10.48 -10.72
N ASP A 81 -14.48 9.35 -11.43
CA ASP A 81 -15.64 8.46 -11.50
C ASP A 81 -15.81 7.53 -10.28
N ASN A 82 -14.81 7.45 -9.39
CA ASN A 82 -14.85 6.60 -8.19
C ASN A 82 -14.36 7.27 -6.89
N ALA A 83 -13.73 8.45 -6.97
CA ALA A 83 -13.26 9.21 -5.82
C ALA A 83 -14.39 9.55 -4.82
N ASP A 84 -15.61 9.73 -5.31
CA ASP A 84 -16.82 9.95 -4.51
C ASP A 84 -17.17 8.74 -3.61
N ARG A 85 -16.71 7.53 -3.96
CA ARG A 85 -16.97 6.29 -3.21
C ARG A 85 -15.82 5.86 -2.31
N ILE A 86 -14.65 6.52 -2.38
CA ILE A 86 -13.55 6.28 -1.45
C ILE A 86 -13.96 6.75 -0.04
N LYS A 87 -13.84 5.85 0.94
CA LYS A 87 -14.21 6.09 2.34
C LYS A 87 -13.00 6.30 3.26
N ALA A 88 -11.80 5.99 2.76
CA ALA A 88 -10.58 6.12 3.51
C ALA A 88 -10.31 7.57 3.93
N LYS A 89 -9.84 7.75 5.16
CA LYS A 89 -9.45 9.06 5.70
C LYS A 89 -8.03 9.43 5.27
N LEU A 90 -7.20 8.43 5.00
CA LEU A 90 -5.84 8.57 4.54
C LEU A 90 -5.61 7.68 3.32
N VAL A 91 -5.07 8.25 2.25
CA VAL A 91 -4.62 7.53 1.06
C VAL A 91 -3.09 7.66 1.00
N LEU A 92 -2.40 6.52 0.82
CA LEU A 92 -0.93 6.46 0.75
C LEU A 92 -0.52 5.92 -0.61
N GLU A 93 -0.03 6.79 -1.50
CA GLU A 93 0.34 6.41 -2.86
C GLU A 93 1.69 5.67 -2.90
N LEU A 94 1.65 4.33 -2.93
CA LEU A 94 2.85 3.49 -3.05
C LEU A 94 3.13 3.03 -4.49
N ALA A 95 2.20 3.29 -5.40
CA ALA A 95 2.44 3.22 -6.85
C ALA A 95 2.75 4.64 -7.37
N ASN A 96 3.21 4.74 -8.62
CA ASN A 96 3.34 6.04 -9.28
C ASN A 96 1.97 6.43 -9.89
N GLY A 97 1.48 7.61 -9.58
CA GLY A 97 0.20 8.18 -10.04
C GLY A 97 -1.03 7.28 -9.88
N PRO A 98 -1.28 6.63 -8.73
CA PRO A 98 -2.50 5.84 -8.54
C PRO A 98 -3.77 6.70 -8.46
N VAL A 99 -3.67 7.97 -8.05
CA VAL A 99 -4.77 8.94 -7.97
C VAL A 99 -4.63 9.99 -9.08
N THR A 100 -5.74 10.35 -9.74
CA THR A 100 -5.73 11.48 -10.70
C THR A 100 -5.91 12.81 -9.98
N PRO A 101 -5.43 13.95 -10.53
CA PRO A 101 -5.60 15.25 -9.90
C PRO A 101 -7.06 15.62 -9.57
N GLU A 102 -8.01 15.21 -10.42
CA GLU A 102 -9.43 15.43 -10.18
C GLU A 102 -9.95 14.58 -9.02
N ALA A 103 -9.44 13.35 -8.87
CA ALA A 103 -9.79 12.47 -7.78
C ALA A 103 -9.26 12.97 -6.43
N ASP A 104 -8.01 13.46 -6.40
CA ASP A 104 -7.41 14.09 -5.22
C ASP A 104 -8.29 15.26 -4.74
N GLN A 105 -8.70 16.16 -5.65
CA GLN A 105 -9.58 17.26 -5.29
C GLN A 105 -10.91 16.78 -4.67
N ILE A 106 -11.56 15.77 -5.27
CA ILE A 106 -12.82 15.22 -4.76
C ILE A 106 -12.63 14.58 -3.38
N MET A 107 -11.54 13.84 -3.17
CA MET A 107 -11.21 13.22 -1.89
C MET A 107 -10.90 14.27 -0.82
N HIS A 108 -10.15 15.32 -1.17
CA HIS A 108 -9.83 16.44 -0.30
C HIS A 108 -11.08 17.18 0.18
N GLU A 109 -12.01 17.49 -0.73
CA GLU A 109 -13.29 18.12 -0.40
C GLU A 109 -14.14 17.29 0.56
N LYS A 110 -13.97 15.95 0.55
CA LYS A 110 -14.60 15.01 1.49
C LYS A 110 -13.84 14.84 2.81
N GLY A 111 -12.69 15.49 2.97
CA GLY A 111 -11.85 15.42 4.17
C GLY A 111 -10.92 14.22 4.22
N ALA A 112 -10.70 13.51 3.12
CA ALA A 112 -9.63 12.53 3.02
C ALA A 112 -8.30 13.24 2.75
N LEU A 113 -7.24 12.77 3.39
CA LEU A 113 -5.88 13.21 3.14
C LEU A 113 -5.21 12.24 2.15
N ASP A 114 -4.82 12.75 0.98
CA ASP A 114 -4.00 12.01 0.03
C ASP A 114 -2.51 12.37 0.22
N MET A 115 -1.68 11.34 0.40
CA MET A 115 -0.23 11.50 0.56
C MET A 115 0.46 11.08 -0.73
N PRO A 116 1.11 12.02 -1.44
CA PRO A 116 1.49 11.83 -2.82
C PRO A 116 2.67 10.87 -3.00
N ASP A 117 2.71 10.24 -4.17
CA ASP A 117 3.65 9.19 -4.54
C ASP A 117 5.12 9.56 -4.34
N PHE A 118 5.54 10.74 -4.80
CA PHE A 118 6.92 11.22 -4.73
C PHE A 118 7.44 11.36 -3.29
N LEU A 119 6.54 11.44 -2.31
CA LEU A 119 6.89 11.45 -0.89
C LEU A 119 6.82 10.03 -0.33
N VAL A 120 5.68 9.36 -0.48
CA VAL A 120 5.40 8.08 0.22
C VAL A 120 6.21 6.91 -0.33
N ASN A 121 6.49 6.88 -1.63
CA ASN A 121 7.23 5.79 -2.26
C ASN A 121 8.75 6.07 -2.36
N SER A 122 9.22 7.20 -1.81
CA SER A 122 10.59 7.70 -1.95
C SER A 122 11.69 6.84 -1.29
N GLY A 123 11.31 5.89 -0.43
CA GLY A 123 12.26 5.05 0.30
C GLY A 123 13.24 4.28 -0.59
N GLY A 124 12.83 3.90 -1.81
CA GLY A 124 13.73 3.28 -2.79
C GLY A 124 14.81 4.25 -3.29
N VAL A 125 14.43 5.49 -3.62
CA VAL A 125 15.36 6.53 -4.09
C VAL A 125 16.34 6.92 -2.98
N ILE A 126 15.85 7.05 -1.75
CA ILE A 126 16.70 7.32 -0.57
C ILE A 126 17.68 6.16 -0.35
N GLY A 127 17.23 4.91 -0.48
CA GLY A 127 18.09 3.72 -0.42
C GLY A 127 19.20 3.73 -1.47
N SER A 128 18.88 4.10 -2.72
CA SER A 128 19.87 4.25 -3.79
C SER A 128 20.86 5.39 -3.52
N TYR A 129 20.41 6.48 -2.91
CA TYR A 129 21.32 7.54 -2.46
C TYR A 129 22.28 7.01 -1.37
N PHE A 130 21.78 6.26 -0.39
CA PHE A 130 22.63 5.63 0.62
C PHE A 130 23.63 4.65 0.01
N GLU A 131 23.23 3.87 -0.99
CA GLU A 131 24.13 2.98 -1.73
C GLU A 131 25.25 3.78 -2.41
N TRP A 132 24.91 4.87 -3.08
CA TRP A 132 25.90 5.75 -3.72
C TRP A 132 26.90 6.34 -2.73
N VAL A 133 26.44 6.83 -1.56
CA VAL A 133 27.31 7.33 -0.49
C VAL A 133 28.27 6.24 0.01
N GLN A 134 27.76 5.03 0.26
CA GLN A 134 28.57 3.90 0.73
C GLN A 134 29.61 3.47 -0.31
N ASN A 135 29.26 3.46 -1.59
CA ASN A 135 30.16 3.11 -2.69
C ASN A 135 31.30 4.12 -2.84
N ILE A 136 31.05 5.43 -2.69
CA ILE A 136 32.10 6.45 -2.71
C ILE A 136 33.02 6.30 -1.49
N GLY A 137 32.45 6.01 -0.32
CA GLY A 137 33.20 5.87 0.92
C GLY A 137 33.97 4.56 1.06
N GLY A 138 33.63 3.53 0.29
CA GLY A 138 34.19 2.18 0.44
C GLY A 138 33.83 1.51 1.76
N TYR A 139 32.78 1.98 2.44
CA TYR A 139 32.32 1.44 3.72
C TYR A 139 30.81 1.22 3.68
N TYR A 140 30.41 0.01 4.04
CA TYR A 140 29.03 -0.45 3.98
C TYR A 140 28.40 -0.47 5.37
N TRP A 141 27.19 0.07 5.46
CA TRP A 141 26.42 0.17 6.68
C TRP A 141 25.67 -1.14 6.95
N SER A 142 25.36 -1.39 8.22
CA SER A 142 24.43 -2.45 8.58
C SER A 142 23.01 -2.09 8.13
N ALA A 143 22.12 -3.09 8.05
CA ALA A 143 20.71 -2.84 7.76
C ALA A 143 20.08 -1.89 8.82
N ASP A 144 20.44 -2.06 10.09
CA ASP A 144 19.94 -1.22 11.19
C ASP A 144 20.40 0.24 11.03
N ASP A 145 21.63 0.47 10.60
CA ASP A 145 22.12 1.82 10.31
C ASP A 145 21.38 2.46 9.13
N VAL A 146 21.09 1.68 8.09
CA VAL A 146 20.30 2.14 6.93
C VAL A 146 18.90 2.55 7.37
N TYR A 147 18.21 1.71 8.15
CA TYR A 147 16.87 2.02 8.65
C TYR A 147 16.88 3.24 9.60
N SER A 148 17.85 3.31 10.52
CA SER A 148 18.00 4.44 11.43
C SER A 148 18.23 5.78 10.70
N LYS A 149 18.91 5.75 9.54
CA LYS A 149 19.09 6.94 8.70
C LYS A 149 17.83 7.26 7.90
N LEU A 150 17.14 6.24 7.39
CA LEU A 150 15.89 6.40 6.66
C LEU A 150 14.82 7.07 7.54
N ASP A 151 14.68 6.64 8.79
CA ASP A 151 13.69 7.17 9.75
C ASP A 151 13.91 8.65 10.12
N LYS A 152 15.08 9.23 9.80
CA LYS A 152 15.42 10.63 10.10
C LYS A 152 15.16 11.58 8.93
N ILE A 153 14.86 11.05 7.76
CA ILE A 153 14.53 11.81 6.54
C ILE A 153 13.02 12.02 6.52
#